data_AF-A0A1G0GM23-F1
#
_entry.id   AF-A0A1G0GM23-F1
#
_cell.length_a   1.000
_cell.length_b   1.000
_cell.length_c   1.000
_cell.angle_alpha   90.00
_cell.angle_beta   90.00
_cell.angle_gamma   90.00
#
_symmetry.space_group_name_H-M   'P 1'
#
loop_
_entity.id
_entity.type
_entity.pdbx_description
1 polymer ?
#
loop_
_entity_poly.entity_id
_entity_poly.type
_entity_poly.pdbx_seq_one_letter_code
_entity_poly.pdbx_strand_id
1 'polypeptide(L)'
;MFDESQYTLEIKENASAPIVQCSSYMDFLSGIRVRLDNSLGYFEVKLTFSDMAGPWIMIRRSDLYIIGIAGQKLQNLEYENSDLNLGRDSLLNAIRMANKAVQQHTEANLDPNTCKVLSFFISEAARFEMVEHSCYVMFNNSACNSSWLEWAPLLKSWQKLSPLASAHVSIPSGGFVVPIGIETSQAASYDIAFFSKATNHATLALAHLHQNFEKEYLKLRDSDYNPTP
;
A
#
# COMPACT_ATOMS: atom_id res chain seq x y z
N MET A 1 -4.80 -17.07 15.02
CA MET A 1 -5.76 -15.95 15.08
C MET A 1 -4.94 -14.72 15.42
N PHE A 2 -4.94 -13.71 14.54
CA PHE A 2 -4.12 -12.50 14.71
C PHE A 2 -4.81 -11.53 15.69
N ASP A 3 -4.00 -10.81 16.46
CA ASP A 3 -4.49 -9.91 17.52
C ASP A 3 -4.65 -8.48 17.00
N GLU A 4 -5.85 -8.18 16.52
CA GLU A 4 -6.22 -6.86 15.99
C GLU A 4 -6.34 -5.78 17.09
N SER A 5 -6.25 -6.16 18.38
CA SER A 5 -6.22 -5.19 19.48
C SER A 5 -4.91 -4.39 19.56
N GLN A 6 -3.89 -4.79 18.78
CA GLN A 6 -2.56 -4.18 18.82
C GLN A 6 -2.47 -2.88 18.02
N TYR A 7 -3.52 -2.46 17.31
CA TYR A 7 -3.46 -1.27 16.49
C TYR A 7 -4.82 -0.58 16.34
N THR A 8 -4.77 0.71 16.02
CA THR A 8 -5.94 1.51 15.64
C THR A 8 -5.64 2.18 14.30
N LEU A 9 -6.59 2.06 13.36
CA LEU A 9 -6.48 2.59 12.01
C LEU A 9 -7.61 3.57 11.77
N GLU A 10 -7.26 4.78 11.35
CA GLU A 10 -8.18 5.90 11.29
C GLU A 10 -8.04 6.64 9.96
N ILE A 11 -9.18 7.07 9.40
CA ILE A 11 -9.25 7.90 8.19
C ILE A 11 -10.10 9.12 8.47
N LYS A 12 -9.66 10.29 8.01
CA LYS A 12 -10.34 11.57 8.23
C LYS A 12 -10.31 12.41 6.96
N GLU A 13 -11.47 12.91 6.53
CA GLU A 13 -11.57 13.71 5.30
C GLU A 13 -10.98 15.11 5.45
N ASN A 14 -11.23 15.74 6.60
CA ASN A 14 -10.77 17.08 6.94
C ASN A 14 -10.96 17.30 8.45
N ALA A 15 -10.51 18.43 8.97
CA ALA A 15 -10.56 18.74 10.40
C ALA A 15 -11.99 18.73 11.01
N SER A 16 -13.02 18.93 10.18
CA SER A 16 -14.43 18.96 10.60
C SER A 16 -15.20 17.66 10.37
N ALA A 17 -14.62 16.70 9.65
CA ALA A 17 -15.28 15.44 9.34
C ALA A 17 -15.11 14.42 10.48
N PRO A 18 -16.10 13.54 10.71
CA PRO A 18 -15.96 12.46 11.66
C PRO A 18 -14.80 11.54 11.25
N ILE A 19 -14.06 11.06 12.25
CA ILE A 19 -13.01 10.06 12.05
C ILE A 19 -13.68 8.71 11.81
N VAL A 20 -13.29 8.06 10.71
CA VAL A 20 -13.67 6.68 10.42
C VAL A 20 -12.61 5.76 11.03
N GLN A 21 -13.00 4.97 12.02
CA GLN A 21 -12.16 3.92 12.59
C GLN A 21 -12.36 2.62 11.80
N CYS A 22 -11.28 2.02 11.34
CA CYS A 22 -11.30 0.79 10.55
C CYS A 22 -11.14 -0.44 11.47
N SER A 23 -11.89 -1.51 11.20
CA SER A 23 -11.86 -2.75 11.96
C SER A 23 -10.60 -3.59 11.72
N SER A 24 -10.02 -3.49 10.53
CA SER A 24 -8.83 -4.26 10.15
C SER A 24 -7.91 -3.47 9.22
N TYR A 25 -6.69 -3.97 9.00
CA TYR A 25 -5.76 -3.42 8.02
C TYR A 25 -6.31 -3.44 6.58
N MET A 26 -7.06 -4.49 6.20
CA MET A 26 -7.68 -4.58 4.88
C MET A 26 -8.84 -3.59 4.72
N ASP A 27 -9.64 -3.37 5.78
CA ASP A 27 -10.70 -2.36 5.78
C ASP A 27 -10.11 -0.94 5.66
N PHE A 28 -8.97 -0.72 6.29
CA PHE A 28 -8.23 0.54 6.20
C PHE A 28 -7.76 0.82 4.78
N LEU A 29 -7.10 -0.15 4.12
CA LEU A 29 -6.66 0.01 2.72
C LEU A 29 -7.85 0.15 1.76
N SER A 30 -8.93 -0.58 1.98
CA SER A 30 -10.18 -0.43 1.22
C SER A 30 -10.78 0.95 1.40
N GLY A 31 -10.77 1.49 2.63
CA GLY A 31 -11.18 2.86 2.94
C GLY A 31 -10.32 3.92 2.25
N ILE A 32 -9.02 3.67 2.08
CA ILE A 32 -8.12 4.55 1.30
C ILE A 32 -8.49 4.50 -0.18
N ARG A 33 -8.71 3.31 -0.75
CA ARG A 33 -9.01 3.12 -2.18
C ARG A 33 -10.27 3.84 -2.64
N VAL A 34 -11.33 3.83 -1.83
CA VAL A 34 -12.59 4.52 -2.19
C VAL A 34 -12.49 6.04 -2.21
N ARG A 35 -11.38 6.61 -1.73
CA ARG A 35 -11.10 8.06 -1.72
C ARG A 35 -10.19 8.50 -2.87
N LEU A 36 -9.71 7.56 -3.68
CA LEU A 36 -8.93 7.85 -4.88
C LEU A 36 -9.87 8.40 -5.96
N ASP A 37 -9.66 9.67 -6.33
CA ASP A 37 -10.46 10.39 -7.31
C ASP A 37 -9.62 11.45 -8.04
N ASN A 38 -10.18 12.09 -9.07
CA ASN A 38 -9.46 13.11 -9.85
C ASN A 38 -9.42 14.50 -9.19
N SER A 39 -9.73 14.63 -7.90
CA SER A 39 -9.71 15.92 -7.20
C SER A 39 -8.30 16.30 -6.74
N LEU A 40 -8.07 17.61 -6.60
CA LEU A 40 -6.81 18.16 -6.09
C LEU A 40 -6.71 18.13 -4.55
N GLY A 41 -7.65 17.46 -3.89
CA GLY A 41 -7.74 17.40 -2.44
C GLY A 41 -6.78 16.39 -1.81
N TYR A 42 -6.80 16.35 -0.49
CA TYR A 42 -6.18 15.31 0.31
C TYR A 42 -7.17 14.83 1.37
N PHE A 43 -6.87 13.67 1.95
CA PHE A 43 -7.46 13.19 3.20
C PHE A 43 -6.32 12.78 4.12
N GLU A 44 -6.63 12.54 5.39
CA GLU A 44 -5.63 12.15 6.38
C GLU A 44 -5.88 10.73 6.87
N VAL A 45 -4.80 10.00 7.12
CA VAL A 45 -4.84 8.68 7.73
C VAL A 45 -3.95 8.65 8.95
N LYS A 46 -4.25 7.77 9.90
CA LYS A 46 -3.43 7.58 11.09
C LYS A 46 -3.38 6.11 11.45
N LEU A 47 -2.16 5.63 11.70
CA LEU A 47 -1.88 4.28 12.15
C LEU A 47 -1.29 4.38 13.55
N THR A 48 -1.96 3.76 14.51
CA THR A 48 -1.52 3.68 15.91
C THR A 48 -1.20 2.22 16.19
N PHE A 49 -0.04 1.95 16.79
CA PHE A 49 0.33 0.62 17.25
C PHE A 49 0.49 0.62 18.75
N SER A 50 -0.33 -0.17 19.45
CA SER A 50 -0.37 -0.26 20.91
C SER A 50 -0.40 1.16 21.51
N ASP A 51 0.55 1.49 22.39
CA ASP A 51 0.63 2.80 23.05
C ASP A 51 1.32 3.88 22.18
N MET A 52 1.73 3.57 20.95
CA MET A 52 2.38 4.50 20.03
C MET A 52 1.38 5.04 19.01
N ALA A 53 0.70 6.12 19.37
CA ALA A 53 -0.12 6.90 18.43
C ALA A 53 0.75 7.44 17.30
N GLY A 54 0.41 7.13 16.04
CA GLY A 54 1.07 7.75 14.89
C GLY A 54 0.56 9.17 14.61
N PRO A 55 1.30 9.96 13.82
CA PRO A 55 0.82 11.26 13.38
C PRO A 55 -0.22 11.11 12.27
N TRP A 56 -1.01 12.16 12.03
CA TRP A 56 -1.86 12.23 10.85
C TRP A 56 -1.00 12.37 9.59
N ILE A 57 -1.20 11.51 8.61
CA ILE A 57 -0.47 11.48 7.34
C ILE A 57 -1.43 11.95 6.24
N MET A 58 -1.03 12.99 5.52
CA MET A 58 -1.81 13.59 4.44
C MET A 58 -1.59 12.83 3.13
N ILE A 59 -2.65 12.29 2.55
CA ILE A 59 -2.67 11.50 1.32
C ILE A 59 -3.37 12.28 0.22
N ARG A 60 -2.70 12.51 -0.91
CA ARG A 60 -3.30 13.17 -2.07
C ARG A 60 -4.29 12.25 -2.76
N ARG A 61 -5.48 12.78 -3.07
CA ARG A 61 -6.57 11.98 -3.67
C ARG A 61 -6.30 11.49 -5.07
N SER A 62 -5.55 12.22 -5.88
CA SER A 62 -5.32 11.89 -7.30
C SER A 62 -4.44 10.68 -7.56
N ASP A 63 -3.60 10.31 -6.59
CA ASP A 63 -2.61 9.27 -6.79
C ASP A 63 -2.20 8.55 -5.50
N LEU A 64 -2.78 8.90 -4.35
CA LEU A 64 -2.47 8.33 -3.05
C LEU A 64 -1.05 8.60 -2.55
N TYR A 65 -0.29 9.55 -3.12
CA TYR A 65 1.02 9.88 -2.55
C TYR A 65 0.86 10.57 -1.19
N ILE A 66 1.78 10.25 -0.28
CA ILE A 66 1.97 11.02 0.95
C ILE A 66 2.52 12.40 0.58
N ILE A 67 1.82 13.44 0.99
CA ILE A 67 2.20 14.84 0.70
C ILE A 67 2.52 15.65 1.95
N GLY A 68 2.25 15.11 3.13
CA GLY A 68 2.35 15.84 4.39
C GLY A 68 2.14 14.99 5.61
N ILE A 69 2.54 15.51 6.76
CA ILE A 69 2.35 14.93 8.09
C ILE A 69 1.94 16.04 9.06
N ALA A 70 0.96 15.75 9.92
CA ALA A 70 0.41 16.67 10.91
C ALA A 70 0.01 18.04 10.34
N GLY A 71 -0.60 18.05 9.15
CA GLY A 71 -1.02 19.28 8.45
C GLY A 71 0.13 20.05 7.77
N GLN A 72 1.38 19.61 7.90
CA GLN A 72 2.54 20.21 7.26
C GLN A 72 2.92 19.46 5.99
N LYS A 73 3.10 20.18 4.88
CA LYS A 73 3.53 19.58 3.60
C LYS A 73 5.01 19.18 3.66
N LEU A 74 5.33 18.02 3.09
CA LEU A 74 6.71 17.57 2.92
C LEU A 74 7.42 18.44 1.88
N GLN A 75 8.68 18.78 2.15
CA GLN A 75 9.58 19.43 1.21
C GLN A 75 10.43 18.37 0.49
N ASN A 76 10.64 18.55 -0.81
CA ASN A 76 11.54 17.79 -1.69
C ASN A 76 11.89 16.37 -1.21
N LEU A 77 11.01 15.40 -1.50
CA LEU A 77 11.31 13.98 -1.31
C LEU A 77 12.16 13.47 -2.48
N GLU A 78 13.48 13.48 -2.33
CA GLU A 78 14.34 12.68 -3.19
C GLU A 78 14.47 11.28 -2.60
N TYR A 79 13.86 10.30 -3.26
CA TYR A 79 14.05 8.90 -2.90
C TYR A 79 15.45 8.48 -3.31
N GLU A 80 16.38 8.41 -2.35
CA GLU A 80 17.66 7.74 -2.58
C GLU A 80 17.42 6.29 -3.03
N ASN A 81 18.25 5.72 -3.90
CA ASN A 81 18.19 4.27 -4.19
C ASN A 81 18.88 3.48 -3.03
N SER A 82 18.43 3.71 -1.80
CA SER A 82 18.83 2.93 -0.63
C SER A 82 18.05 1.61 -0.59
N ASP A 83 18.77 0.51 -0.38
CA ASP A 83 18.17 -0.76 -0.01
C ASP A 83 17.68 -0.66 1.44
N LEU A 84 16.37 -0.77 1.63
CA LEU A 84 15.71 -0.58 2.92
C LEU A 84 14.95 -1.85 3.27
N ASN A 85 15.14 -2.32 4.50
CA ASN A 85 14.38 -3.44 5.02
C ASN A 85 12.95 -3.00 5.35
N LEU A 86 11.97 -3.72 4.82
CA LEU A 86 10.54 -3.52 5.04
C LEU A 86 10.01 -4.61 5.95
N GLY A 87 9.29 -4.22 7.00
CA GLY A 87 8.74 -5.13 8.01
C GLY A 87 8.11 -4.35 9.16
N ARG A 88 7.49 -5.05 10.12
CA ARG A 88 6.83 -4.42 11.28
C ARG A 88 7.75 -3.45 12.02
N ASP A 89 8.98 -3.85 12.29
CA ASP A 89 9.92 -3.03 13.06
C ASP A 89 10.31 -1.75 12.32
N SER A 90 10.50 -1.84 10.99
CA SER A 90 10.75 -0.66 10.15
C SER A 90 9.57 0.30 10.17
N LEU A 91 8.32 -0.21 10.16
CA LEU A 91 7.10 0.58 10.24
C LEU A 91 6.97 1.28 11.59
N LEU A 92 7.18 0.55 12.70
CA LEU A 92 7.18 1.11 14.04
C LEU A 92 8.27 2.19 14.20
N ASN A 93 9.45 1.96 13.63
CA ASN A 93 10.51 2.97 13.63
C ASN A 93 10.13 4.20 12.80
N ALA A 94 9.50 4.01 11.64
CA ALA A 94 9.04 5.10 10.80
C ALA A 94 7.96 5.94 11.50
N ILE A 95 7.00 5.31 12.18
CA ILE A 95 6.00 5.99 13.02
C ILE A 95 6.69 6.80 14.13
N ARG A 96 7.68 6.21 14.82
CA ARG A 96 8.45 6.90 15.86
C ARG A 96 9.19 8.12 15.32
N MET A 97 9.83 7.99 14.15
CA MET A 97 10.56 9.09 13.51
C MET A 97 9.61 10.21 13.06
N ALA A 98 8.45 9.87 12.51
CA ALA A 98 7.42 10.84 12.15
C ALA A 98 6.88 11.58 13.38
N ASN A 99 6.61 10.89 14.47
CA ASN A 99 6.21 11.52 15.74
C ASN A 99 7.29 12.46 16.29
N LYS A 100 8.56 12.07 16.22
CA LYS A 100 9.67 12.93 16.63
C LYS A 100 9.76 14.18 15.76
N ALA A 101 9.55 14.06 14.45
CA ALA A 101 9.51 15.21 13.54
C ALA A 101 8.38 16.17 13.91
N VAL A 102 7.20 15.65 14.28
CA VAL A 102 6.07 16.48 14.76
C VAL A 102 6.42 17.21 16.05
N GLN A 103 7.01 16.51 17.03
CA GLN A 103 7.43 17.12 18.30
C GLN A 103 8.51 18.20 18.12
N GLN A 104 9.32 18.09 17.07
CA GLN A 104 10.42 19.00 16.76
C GLN A 104 10.02 20.08 15.75
N HIS A 105 8.80 20.05 15.21
CA HIS A 105 8.34 20.91 14.13
C HIS A 105 9.24 20.85 12.89
N THR A 106 9.71 19.65 12.54
CA THR A 106 10.57 19.36 11.39
C THR A 106 9.92 18.43 10.37
N GLU A 107 8.59 18.30 10.40
CA GLU A 107 7.80 17.40 9.53
C GLU A 107 8.10 17.62 8.04
N ALA A 108 8.28 18.88 7.65
CA ALA A 108 8.62 19.26 6.28
C ALA A 108 9.90 18.58 5.76
N ASN A 109 10.84 18.23 6.65
CA ASN A 109 12.12 17.60 6.35
C ASN A 109 12.18 16.16 6.85
N LEU A 110 11.04 15.44 6.84
CA LEU A 110 11.01 14.06 7.26
C LEU A 110 12.01 13.23 6.44
N ASP A 111 12.77 12.40 7.14
CA ASP A 111 13.72 11.47 6.54
C ASP A 111 13.08 10.68 5.36
N PRO A 112 13.70 10.68 4.17
CA PRO A 112 13.14 10.02 2.99
C PRO A 112 12.91 8.51 3.19
N ASN A 113 13.74 7.81 3.97
CA ASN A 113 13.55 6.40 4.26
C ASN A 113 12.30 6.16 5.12
N THR A 114 12.04 7.04 6.09
CA THR A 114 10.79 7.05 6.86
C THR A 114 9.58 7.20 5.93
N CYS A 115 9.62 8.16 5.00
CA CYS A 115 8.57 8.33 3.99
C CYS A 115 8.39 7.10 3.10
N LYS A 116 9.46 6.40 2.72
CA LYS A 116 9.37 5.14 1.94
C LYS A 116 8.62 4.06 2.69
N VAL A 117 8.98 3.80 3.94
CA VAL A 117 8.30 2.77 4.74
C VAL A 117 6.82 3.12 4.91
N LEU A 118 6.51 4.36 5.28
CA LEU A 118 5.12 4.80 5.41
C LEU A 118 4.36 4.67 4.08
N SER A 119 5.00 5.05 2.95
CA SER A 119 4.39 4.90 1.63
C SER A 119 4.12 3.44 1.29
N PHE A 120 5.05 2.53 1.60
CA PHE A 120 4.89 1.10 1.34
C PHE A 120 3.66 0.52 2.05
N PHE A 121 3.54 0.76 3.36
CA PHE A 121 2.47 0.22 4.21
C PHE A 121 1.12 0.94 4.09
N ILE A 122 1.02 2.02 3.31
CA ILE A 122 -0.21 2.81 3.19
C ILE A 122 -0.55 2.99 1.72
N SER A 123 0.24 3.80 1.01
CA SER A 123 -0.04 4.22 -0.36
C SER A 123 0.15 3.07 -1.35
N GLU A 124 1.28 2.38 -1.29
CA GLU A 124 1.58 1.30 -2.23
C GLU A 124 0.72 0.06 -1.95
N ALA A 125 0.50 -0.27 -0.68
CA ALA A 125 -0.47 -1.29 -0.29
C ALA A 125 -1.90 -0.99 -0.80
N ALA A 126 -2.34 0.27 -0.74
CA ALA A 126 -3.62 0.66 -1.31
C ALA A 126 -3.65 0.58 -2.85
N ARG A 127 -2.53 0.81 -3.53
CA ARG A 127 -2.43 0.74 -5.00
C ARG A 127 -2.34 -0.69 -5.53
N PHE A 128 -1.64 -1.59 -4.82
CA PHE A 128 -1.30 -2.92 -5.30
C PHE A 128 -1.74 -3.99 -4.30
N GLU A 129 -2.63 -4.90 -4.70
CA GLU A 129 -3.08 -6.02 -3.84
C GLU A 129 -1.91 -6.93 -3.39
N MET A 130 -0.89 -7.11 -4.23
CA MET A 130 0.29 -7.89 -3.84
C MET A 130 1.08 -7.21 -2.72
N VAL A 131 1.19 -5.87 -2.76
CA VAL A 131 1.83 -5.10 -1.69
C VAL A 131 0.95 -5.12 -0.43
N GLU A 132 -0.38 -5.00 -0.57
CA GLU A 132 -1.33 -5.16 0.55
C GLU A 132 -1.15 -6.49 1.26
N HIS A 133 -1.09 -7.61 0.53
CA HIS A 133 -0.92 -8.92 1.13
C HIS A 133 0.43 -9.03 1.86
N SER A 134 1.52 -8.61 1.23
CA SER A 134 2.84 -8.61 1.85
C SER A 134 2.91 -7.71 3.08
N CYS A 135 2.32 -6.51 3.01
CA CYS A 135 2.18 -5.63 4.15
C CYS A 135 1.35 -6.29 5.25
N TYR A 136 0.20 -6.89 4.96
CA TYR A 136 -0.62 -7.58 5.95
C TYR A 136 0.15 -8.69 6.69
N VAL A 137 0.93 -9.48 5.96
CA VAL A 137 1.78 -10.52 6.56
C VAL A 137 2.88 -9.90 7.43
N MET A 138 3.59 -8.88 6.94
CA MET A 138 4.63 -8.17 7.71
C MET A 138 4.06 -7.43 8.93
N PHE A 139 2.86 -6.89 8.81
CA PHE A 139 2.17 -6.12 9.84
C PHE A 139 1.81 -7.02 11.04
N ASN A 140 1.44 -8.28 10.76
CA ASN A 140 1.00 -9.24 11.76
C ASN A 140 2.08 -10.25 12.19
N ASN A 141 3.19 -10.36 11.46
CA ASN A 141 4.30 -11.27 11.78
C ASN A 141 5.65 -10.53 11.77
N SER A 142 6.25 -10.34 12.94
CA SER A 142 7.53 -9.64 13.09
C SER A 142 8.72 -10.38 12.46
N ALA A 143 8.60 -11.68 12.19
CA ALA A 143 9.64 -12.43 11.49
C ALA A 143 9.63 -12.23 9.96
N CYS A 144 8.55 -11.67 9.41
CA CYS A 144 8.42 -11.45 7.98
C CYS A 144 8.99 -10.07 7.59
N ASN A 145 9.90 -10.08 6.62
CA ASN A 145 10.50 -8.88 6.07
C ASN A 145 10.77 -9.04 4.56
N SER A 146 11.03 -7.93 3.88
CA SER A 146 11.44 -7.90 2.46
C SER A 146 12.33 -6.69 2.19
N SER A 147 13.12 -6.74 1.12
CA SER A 147 13.87 -5.58 0.65
C SER A 147 13.01 -4.64 -0.21
N TRP A 148 13.18 -3.32 -0.04
CA TRP A 148 12.61 -2.33 -0.96
C TRP A 148 12.97 -2.58 -2.43
N LEU A 149 14.16 -3.10 -2.71
CA LEU A 149 14.61 -3.37 -4.07
C LEU A 149 13.79 -4.46 -4.77
N GLU A 150 13.21 -5.40 -4.01
CA GLU A 150 12.31 -6.43 -4.54
C GLU A 150 11.02 -5.81 -5.12
N TRP A 151 10.54 -4.73 -4.50
CA TRP A 151 9.30 -4.05 -4.87
C TRP A 151 9.49 -2.90 -5.85
N ALA A 152 10.67 -2.27 -5.84
CA ALA A 152 10.96 -1.07 -6.61
C ALA A 152 10.57 -1.15 -8.11
N PRO A 153 10.77 -2.27 -8.82
CA PRO A 153 10.32 -2.40 -10.22
C PRO A 153 8.80 -2.26 -10.37
N LEU A 154 8.03 -2.93 -9.51
CA LEU A 154 6.57 -2.86 -9.50
C LEU A 154 6.10 -1.44 -9.18
N LEU A 155 6.62 -0.84 -8.11
CA LEU A 155 6.19 0.49 -7.65
C LEU A 155 6.43 1.57 -8.71
N LYS A 156 7.57 1.51 -9.40
CA LYS A 156 7.91 2.43 -10.51
C LYS A 156 7.01 2.28 -11.74
N SER A 157 6.31 1.15 -11.88
CA SER A 157 5.45 0.88 -13.03
C SER A 157 4.05 1.49 -12.91
N TRP A 158 3.63 1.95 -11.72
CA TRP A 158 2.28 2.48 -11.46
C TRP A 158 1.83 3.51 -12.50
N GLN A 159 2.65 4.53 -12.76
CA GLN A 159 2.33 5.62 -13.68
C GLN A 159 2.20 5.16 -15.14
N LYS A 160 2.93 4.10 -15.51
CA LYS A 160 2.87 3.52 -16.85
C LYS A 160 1.65 2.62 -17.03
N LEU A 161 1.26 1.92 -15.96
CA LEU A 161 0.17 0.92 -16.00
C LEU A 161 -1.21 1.54 -15.76
N SER A 162 -1.30 2.63 -14.98
CA SER A 162 -2.57 3.28 -14.66
C SER A 162 -3.35 3.74 -15.91
N PRO A 163 -2.73 4.40 -16.91
CA PRO A 163 -3.45 4.81 -18.13
C PRO A 163 -3.90 3.63 -18.99
N LEU A 164 -3.12 2.54 -19.03
CA LEU A 164 -3.46 1.32 -19.76
C LEU A 164 -4.69 0.65 -19.14
N ALA A 165 -4.77 0.62 -17.82
CA ALA A 165 -5.95 0.16 -17.08
C ALA A 165 -7.21 0.93 -17.48
N SER A 166 -7.13 2.27 -17.41
CA SER A 166 -8.28 3.17 -17.63
C SER A 166 -8.78 3.15 -19.08
N ALA A 167 -7.91 2.88 -20.06
CA ALA A 167 -8.29 2.81 -21.47
C ALA A 167 -9.10 1.55 -21.83
N HIS A 168 -9.03 0.48 -21.01
CA HIS A 168 -9.58 -0.84 -21.34
C HIS A 168 -10.76 -1.29 -20.45
N VAL A 169 -11.34 -0.39 -19.65
CA VAL A 169 -12.43 -0.68 -18.67
C VAL A 169 -13.80 -1.04 -19.30
N SER A 170 -13.92 -1.07 -20.62
CA SER A 170 -15.17 -1.39 -21.33
C SER A 170 -15.42 -2.89 -21.60
N ILE A 171 -14.79 -3.80 -20.85
CA ILE A 171 -15.05 -5.25 -21.00
C ILE A 171 -15.91 -5.77 -19.82
N PRO A 172 -17.12 -6.28 -20.08
CA PRO A 172 -17.98 -6.83 -19.05
C PRO A 172 -17.40 -8.17 -18.58
N SER A 173 -17.04 -8.26 -17.29
CA SER A 173 -16.79 -9.50 -16.51
C SER A 173 -15.46 -10.26 -16.63
N GLY A 174 -14.39 -9.67 -17.16
CA GLY A 174 -13.06 -10.31 -17.09
C GLY A 174 -11.99 -9.31 -16.69
N GLY A 175 -11.23 -9.62 -15.63
CA GLY A 175 -10.01 -8.87 -15.33
C GLY A 175 -9.08 -8.88 -16.54
N PHE A 176 -8.37 -7.78 -16.77
CA PHE A 176 -7.40 -7.69 -17.87
C PHE A 176 -6.04 -8.23 -17.43
N VAL A 177 -5.27 -8.79 -18.38
CA VAL A 177 -3.88 -9.21 -18.22
C VAL A 177 -3.02 -8.28 -19.06
N VAL A 178 -2.31 -7.32 -18.45
CA VAL A 178 -1.26 -6.55 -19.16
C VAL A 178 0.05 -7.33 -19.07
N PRO A 179 0.67 -7.73 -20.20
CA PRO A 179 2.04 -8.22 -20.19
C PRO A 179 2.99 -7.06 -19.85
N ILE A 180 3.64 -7.12 -18.70
CA ILE A 180 4.74 -6.20 -18.37
C ILE A 180 5.97 -6.73 -19.10
N GLY A 181 6.22 -6.21 -20.30
CA GLY A 181 7.36 -6.60 -21.12
C GLY A 181 8.67 -6.22 -20.44
N ILE A 182 9.36 -7.20 -19.86
CA ILE A 182 10.81 -7.18 -19.79
C ILE A 182 11.28 -7.74 -21.14
N GLU A 183 11.95 -6.92 -21.96
CA GLU A 183 12.66 -7.41 -23.15
C GLU A 183 13.88 -8.24 -22.70
N THR A 184 13.65 -9.46 -22.23
CA THR A 184 14.69 -10.49 -22.20
C THR A 184 14.51 -11.34 -23.45
N SER A 185 15.55 -11.33 -24.28
CA SER A 185 15.58 -11.86 -25.64
C SER A 185 15.53 -13.39 -25.75
N GLN A 186 14.85 -14.09 -24.85
CA GLN A 186 14.64 -15.54 -24.91
C GLN A 186 13.27 -15.91 -24.33
N ALA A 187 12.38 -16.36 -25.21
CA ALA A 187 11.18 -17.16 -24.94
C ALA A 187 10.45 -16.95 -23.59
N ALA A 188 9.59 -15.92 -23.57
CA ALA A 188 8.26 -15.89 -22.95
C ALA A 188 8.11 -16.37 -21.49
N SER A 189 8.32 -15.43 -20.56
CA SER A 189 7.45 -15.31 -19.40
C SER A 189 6.91 -13.88 -19.31
N TYR A 190 5.59 -13.74 -19.35
CA TYR A 190 4.93 -12.44 -19.21
C TYR A 190 4.55 -12.26 -17.75
N ASP A 191 5.05 -11.18 -17.14
CA ASP A 191 4.53 -10.66 -15.87
C ASP A 191 3.10 -10.17 -16.11
N ILE A 192 2.13 -10.81 -15.46
CA ILE A 192 0.69 -10.50 -15.60
C ILE A 192 0.30 -9.47 -14.54
N ALA A 193 -0.49 -8.48 -14.93
CA ALA A 193 -1.20 -7.54 -14.05
C ALA A 193 -2.70 -7.86 -14.09
N PHE A 194 -3.39 -7.97 -12.95
CA PHE A 194 -4.83 -8.26 -12.89
C PHE A 194 -5.65 -7.04 -12.46
N PHE A 195 -6.46 -6.49 -13.35
CA PHE A 195 -7.31 -5.33 -13.05
C PHE A 195 -8.67 -5.78 -12.52
N SER A 196 -8.96 -5.50 -11.25
CA SER A 196 -10.27 -5.72 -10.63
C SER A 196 -11.25 -4.61 -11.02
N LYS A 197 -12.49 -4.98 -11.37
CA LYS A 197 -13.56 -4.04 -11.74
C LYS A 197 -14.09 -3.21 -10.56
N ALA A 198 -13.75 -3.59 -9.32
CA ALA A 198 -14.27 -2.96 -8.10
C ALA A 198 -13.52 -1.68 -7.72
N THR A 199 -12.31 -1.48 -8.23
CA THR A 199 -11.49 -0.30 -8.04
C THR A 199 -11.17 0.22 -9.44
N ASN A 200 -11.45 1.48 -9.76
CA ASN A 200 -11.12 2.10 -11.06
C ASN A 200 -9.60 2.22 -11.30
N HIS A 201 -8.78 1.34 -10.72
CA HIS A 201 -7.35 1.49 -10.50
C HIS A 201 -6.61 0.16 -10.66
N ALA A 202 -5.32 0.27 -10.99
CA ALA A 202 -4.45 -0.84 -11.35
C ALA A 202 -4.08 -1.73 -10.16
N THR A 203 -4.94 -2.66 -9.74
CA THR A 203 -4.43 -3.81 -8.99
C THR A 203 -3.37 -4.51 -9.86
N LEU A 204 -2.15 -4.71 -9.35
CA LEU A 204 -1.20 -5.64 -9.95
C LEU A 204 -0.97 -6.81 -9.00
N ALA A 205 -1.39 -8.00 -9.45
CA ALA A 205 -0.91 -9.27 -8.95
C ALA A 205 0.12 -9.80 -9.93
N LEU A 206 1.41 -9.59 -9.66
CA LEU A 206 2.52 -10.11 -10.49
C LEU A 206 2.49 -11.64 -10.46
N ALA A 207 2.06 -12.26 -11.56
CA ALA A 207 1.97 -13.71 -11.70
C ALA A 207 3.33 -14.43 -11.84
N HIS A 208 4.47 -13.78 -11.56
CA HIS A 208 5.78 -14.41 -11.73
C HIS A 208 6.62 -14.61 -10.45
N LEU A 209 6.10 -14.22 -9.28
CA LEU A 209 6.47 -14.84 -8.00
C LEU A 209 5.63 -16.12 -7.70
N HIS A 210 4.83 -16.55 -8.68
CA HIS A 210 3.58 -17.28 -8.44
C HIS A 210 3.68 -18.81 -8.43
N GLN A 211 4.85 -19.44 -8.64
CA GLN A 211 4.91 -20.89 -8.36
C GLN A 211 4.77 -21.21 -6.87
N ASN A 212 5.18 -20.28 -6.00
CA ASN A 212 4.97 -20.40 -4.55
C ASN A 212 3.71 -19.68 -4.09
N PHE A 213 3.38 -18.51 -4.67
CA PHE A 213 2.19 -17.75 -4.25
C PHE A 213 0.88 -18.43 -4.66
N GLU A 214 0.74 -18.99 -5.86
CA GLU A 214 -0.49 -19.70 -6.26
C GLU A 214 -0.75 -20.91 -5.36
N LYS A 215 0.32 -21.63 -4.97
CA LYS A 215 0.21 -22.76 -4.04
C LYS A 215 -0.18 -22.33 -2.62
N GLU A 216 0.39 -21.25 -2.10
CA GLU A 216 0.06 -20.74 -0.76
C GLU A 216 -1.32 -20.07 -0.73
N TYR A 217 -1.66 -19.29 -1.74
CA TYR A 217 -2.94 -18.61 -1.88
C TYR A 217 -4.09 -19.60 -2.10
N LEU A 218 -3.91 -20.64 -2.94
CA LEU A 218 -4.92 -21.69 -3.10
C LEU A 218 -5.08 -22.53 -1.81
N LYS A 219 -3.99 -22.80 -1.08
CA LYS A 219 -4.08 -23.46 0.24
C LYS A 219 -4.89 -22.64 1.25
N LEU A 220 -4.69 -21.32 1.27
CA LEU A 220 -5.40 -20.40 2.18
C LEU A 220 -6.86 -20.18 1.77
N ARG A 221 -7.15 -20.16 0.46
CA ARG A 221 -8.52 -20.03 -0.05
C ARG A 221 -9.35 -21.30 0.17
N ASP A 222 -8.74 -22.46 -0.02
CA ASP A 222 -9.40 -23.75 0.14
C ASP A 222 -9.50 -24.18 1.63
N SER A 223 -8.74 -23.57 2.54
CA SER A 223 -8.87 -23.84 3.98
C SER A 223 -10.09 -23.19 4.64
N ASP A 224 -10.64 -22.14 4.04
CA ASP A 224 -11.81 -21.40 4.57
C ASP A 224 -13.12 -21.70 3.82
N TYR A 225 -13.08 -22.47 2.73
CA TYR A 225 -14.27 -22.85 1.98
C TYR A 225 -14.63 -24.32 2.23
N ASN A 226 -15.26 -24.56 3.38
CA ASN A 226 -15.91 -25.83 3.68
C ASN A 226 -17.44 -25.65 3.63
N PRO A 227 -18.08 -25.64 2.45
CA PRO A 227 -19.51 -25.83 2.39
C PRO A 227 -19.76 -27.32 2.59
N THR A 228 -19.97 -27.72 3.84
CA THR A 228 -20.63 -29.00 4.12
C THR A 228 -21.92 -29.08 3.29
N PRO A 229 -22.21 -30.25 2.67
CA PRO A 229 -23.30 -30.44 1.71
C PRO A 229 -24.69 -30.12 2.26
#